data_AF-A0A8S3GA72-F1
#
_entry.id   AF-A0A8S3GA72-F1
#
_cell.length_a   1.000
_cell.length_b   1.000
_cell.length_c   1.000
_cell.angle_alpha   90.00
_cell.angle_beta   90.00
_cell.angle_gamma   90.00
#
_symmetry.space_group_name_H-M   'P 1'
#
loop_
_entity.id
_entity.type
_entity.pdbx_description
1 polymer ?
#
loop_
_entity_poly.entity_id
_entity_poly.type
_entity_poly.pdbx_seq_one_letter_code
_entity_poly.pdbx_strand_id
1 'polypeptide(L)'
;MGVIYESKERYHEAKRYYLHVRIAACDAALKMYKQSIEQYIQALKESQMIGDSILVGKIQAHLGITYFEAHQYDKAVEQFIDVATLLDVISRPFLYEIYLIIGETLLK
;
A
#
# COMPACT_ATOMS: atom_id res chain seq x y z
N MET A 1 -0.90 -43.11 -26.06
CA MET A 1 -1.18 -42.87 -24.62
C MET A 1 -0.06 -42.08 -23.93
N GLY A 2 1.22 -42.48 -24.04
CA GLY A 2 2.36 -41.83 -23.35
C GLY A 2 2.58 -40.33 -23.64
N VAL A 3 2.48 -39.89 -24.90
CA VAL A 3 2.71 -38.48 -25.28
C VAL A 3 1.70 -37.51 -24.63
N ILE A 4 0.47 -37.97 -24.40
CA ILE A 4 -0.58 -37.15 -23.74
C ILE A 4 -0.29 -37.04 -22.23
N TYR A 5 0.20 -38.11 -21.60
CA TYR A 5 0.58 -38.09 -20.18
C TYR A 5 1.82 -37.20 -19.95
N GLU A 6 2.83 -37.29 -20.81
CA GLU A 6 4.04 -36.47 -20.76
C GLU A 6 3.74 -34.97 -20.97
N SER A 7 2.79 -34.64 -21.86
CA SER A 7 2.31 -33.26 -22.03
C SER A 7 1.53 -32.72 -20.82
N LYS A 8 0.79 -33.58 -20.10
CA LYS A 8 0.04 -33.20 -18.90
C LYS A 8 0.98 -32.99 -17.72
N GLU A 9 1.95 -33.86 -17.50
CA GLU A 9 2.95 -33.70 -16.44
C GLU A 9 3.77 -32.42 -16.63
N ARG A 10 4.28 -32.17 -17.85
CA ARG A 10 4.99 -30.91 -18.18
C ARG A 10 4.11 -29.66 -17.98
N TYR A 11 2.81 -29.76 -18.23
CA TYR A 11 1.87 -28.66 -17.97
C TYR A 11 1.67 -28.42 -16.47
N HIS A 12 1.58 -29.47 -15.66
CA HIS A 12 1.46 -29.35 -14.20
C HIS A 12 2.73 -28.77 -13.56
N GLU A 13 3.91 -29.14 -14.05
CA GLU A 13 5.18 -28.57 -13.62
C GLU A 13 5.31 -27.09 -13.96
N ALA A 14 4.96 -26.70 -15.19
CA ALA A 14 4.96 -25.30 -15.61
C ALA A 14 3.98 -24.45 -14.77
N LYS A 15 2.79 -24.97 -14.48
CA LYS A 15 1.80 -24.30 -13.62
C LYS A 15 2.31 -24.14 -12.19
N ARG A 16 2.97 -25.16 -11.64
CA ARG A 16 3.58 -25.13 -10.31
C ARG A 16 4.71 -24.11 -10.23
N TYR A 17 5.58 -24.07 -11.24
CA TYR A 17 6.62 -23.05 -11.36
C TYR A 17 6.03 -21.62 -11.41
N TYR A 18 5.03 -21.39 -12.25
CA TYR A 18 4.34 -20.10 -12.34
C TYR A 18 3.70 -19.69 -11.00
N LEU A 19 3.10 -20.63 -10.28
CA LEU A 19 2.54 -20.38 -8.95
C LEU A 19 3.62 -19.99 -7.95
N HIS A 20 4.75 -20.70 -7.91
CA HIS A 20 5.87 -20.39 -7.01
C HIS A 20 6.50 -19.03 -7.31
N VAL A 21 6.69 -18.68 -8.59
CA VAL A 21 7.21 -17.36 -9.01
C VAL A 21 6.25 -16.25 -8.58
N ARG A 22 4.93 -16.46 -8.75
CA ARG A 22 3.93 -15.49 -8.30
C ARG A 22 3.92 -15.32 -6.78
N ILE A 23 4.01 -16.41 -6.03
CA ILE A 23 4.07 -16.34 -4.56
C ILE A 23 5.33 -15.60 -4.11
N ALA A 24 6.49 -15.91 -4.68
CA ALA A 24 7.75 -15.23 -4.36
C ALA A 24 7.70 -13.73 -4.69
N ALA A 25 7.08 -13.36 -5.82
CA ALA A 25 6.86 -11.95 -6.18
C ALA A 25 5.90 -11.25 -5.18
N CYS A 26 4.84 -11.93 -4.73
CA CYS A 26 3.95 -11.41 -3.70
C CYS A 26 4.67 -11.24 -2.35
N ASP A 27 5.49 -12.20 -1.92
CA ASP A 27 6.23 -12.12 -0.66
C ASP A 27 7.26 -10.99 -0.66
N ALA A 28 7.95 -10.79 -1.79
CA ALA A 28 8.86 -9.67 -1.97
C ALA A 28 8.13 -8.32 -1.88
N ALA A 29 6.98 -8.20 -2.56
CA ALA A 29 6.16 -6.99 -2.51
C ALA A 29 5.65 -6.71 -1.08
N LEU A 30 5.13 -7.72 -0.38
CA LEU A 30 4.68 -7.61 1.01
C LEU A 30 5.79 -7.16 1.97
N LYS A 31 7.01 -7.64 1.75
CA LYS A 31 8.18 -7.23 2.54
C LYS A 31 8.55 -5.77 2.26
N MET A 32 8.53 -5.35 1.00
CA MET A 32 8.81 -3.96 0.61
C MET A 32 7.78 -2.99 1.19
N TYR A 33 6.49 -3.36 1.14
CA TYR A 33 5.43 -2.54 1.73
C TYR A 33 5.57 -2.40 3.25
N LYS A 34 5.89 -3.49 3.97
CA LYS A 34 6.14 -3.43 5.42
C LYS A 34 7.29 -2.50 5.77
N GLN A 35 8.41 -2.58 5.04
CA GLN A 35 9.56 -1.70 5.27
C GLN A 35 9.22 -0.24 4.99
N SER A 36 8.46 0.03 3.92
CA SER A 36 8.03 1.38 3.59
C SER A 36 7.09 1.97 4.64
N ILE A 37 6.15 1.17 5.16
CA ILE A 37 5.26 1.54 6.26
C ILE A 37 6.07 1.92 7.52
N GLU A 38 7.06 1.12 7.90
CA GLU A 38 7.91 1.41 9.07
C GLU A 38 8.69 2.74 8.90
N GLN A 39 9.25 3.00 7.71
CA GLN A 39 9.96 4.24 7.43
C GLN A 39 9.04 5.46 7.49
N TYR A 40 7.83 5.37 6.92
CA TYR A 40 6.86 6.46 6.97
C TYR A 40 6.34 6.71 8.40
N ILE A 41 6.14 5.68 9.22
CA ILE A 41 5.78 5.85 10.64
C ILE A 41 6.89 6.56 11.42
N GLN A 42 8.15 6.23 11.15
CA GLN A 42 9.29 6.89 11.78
C GLN A 42 9.38 8.36 11.35
N ALA A 43 9.27 8.63 10.04
CA ALA A 43 9.25 9.99 9.51
C ALA A 43 8.07 10.81 10.06
N LEU A 44 6.92 10.18 10.28
CA LEU A 44 5.74 10.82 10.86
C LEU A 44 6.03 11.30 12.29
N LYS A 45 6.66 10.46 13.12
CA LYS A 45 7.04 10.83 14.49
C LYS A 45 8.02 12.00 14.51
N GLU A 46 9.02 11.97 13.64
CA GLU A 46 9.99 13.06 13.51
C GLU A 46 9.32 14.36 13.05
N SER A 47 8.45 14.28 12.05
CA SER A 47 7.65 15.41 11.56
C SER A 47 6.72 16.00 12.62
N GLN A 48 6.11 15.16 13.45
CA GLN A 48 5.28 15.58 14.59
C GLN A 48 6.11 16.27 15.67
N MET A 49 7.32 15.80 15.94
CA MET A 49 8.24 16.45 16.88
C MET A 49 8.72 17.83 16.40
N ILE A 50 8.88 17.99 15.08
CA ILE A 50 9.25 19.27 14.46
C ILE A 50 8.06 20.25 14.42
N GLY A 51 6.82 19.74 14.54
CA GLY A 51 5.60 20.55 14.48
C GLY A 51 5.22 20.98 13.05
N ASP A 52 5.82 20.37 12.03
CA ASP A 52 5.49 20.63 10.63
C ASP A 52 4.25 19.83 10.22
N SER A 53 3.09 20.45 10.36
CA SER A 53 1.79 19.86 10.04
C SER A 53 1.59 19.56 8.55
N ILE A 54 2.31 20.26 7.66
CA ILE A 54 2.26 20.03 6.21
C ILE A 54 3.00 18.73 5.89
N LEU A 55 4.18 18.56 6.49
CA LEU A 55 4.97 17.34 6.34
C LEU A 55 4.25 16.13 6.94
N VAL A 56 3.56 16.29 8.08
CA VAL A 56 2.71 15.26 8.69
C VAL A 56 1.62 14.79 7.71
N GLY A 57 0.84 15.72 7.14
CA GLY A 57 -0.24 15.38 6.20
C GLY A 57 0.27 14.63 4.95
N LYS A 58 1.41 15.05 4.40
CA LYS A 58 2.05 14.37 3.26
C LYS A 58 2.50 12.96 3.59
N ILE A 59 3.21 12.78 4.71
CA ILE A 59 3.70 11.46 5.13
C ILE A 59 2.53 10.51 5.37
N GLN A 60 1.45 10.96 6.00
CA GLN A 60 0.29 10.11 6.24
C GLN A 60 -0.47 9.77 4.94
N ALA A 61 -0.55 10.69 3.98
CA ALA A 61 -1.13 10.38 2.66
C ALA A 61 -0.33 9.29 1.93
N HIS A 62 1.01 9.39 1.96
CA HIS A 62 1.89 8.37 1.40
C HIS A 62 1.78 7.02 2.14
N LEU A 63 1.57 7.05 3.46
CA LEU A 63 1.32 5.86 4.26
C LEU A 63 0.00 5.17 3.84
N GLY A 64 -1.06 5.93 3.63
CA GLY A 64 -2.34 5.42 3.12
C GLY A 64 -2.22 4.76 1.75
N ILE A 65 -1.48 5.37 0.81
CA ILE A 65 -1.17 4.77 -0.51
C ILE A 65 -0.40 3.46 -0.34
N THR A 66 0.60 3.43 0.55
CA THR A 66 1.41 2.23 0.79
C THR A 66 0.55 1.09 1.38
N TYR A 67 -0.39 1.39 2.26
CA TYR A 67 -1.36 0.41 2.76
C TYR A 67 -2.30 -0.10 1.66
N PHE A 68 -2.72 0.77 0.75
CA PHE A 68 -3.54 0.41 -0.41
C PHE A 68 -2.79 -0.56 -1.33
N GLU A 69 -1.55 -0.25 -1.70
CA GLU A 69 -0.71 -1.14 -2.51
C GLU A 69 -0.41 -2.48 -1.81
N ALA A 70 -0.33 -2.47 -0.46
CA ALA A 70 -0.24 -3.68 0.36
C ALA A 70 -1.55 -4.50 0.44
N HIS A 71 -2.60 -4.10 -0.28
CA HIS A 71 -3.94 -4.69 -0.24
C HIS A 71 -4.58 -4.67 1.16
N GLN A 72 -4.12 -3.77 2.04
CA GLN A 72 -4.65 -3.54 3.38
C GLN A 72 -5.60 -2.34 3.35
N TYR A 73 -6.69 -2.48 2.59
CA TYR A 73 -7.65 -1.40 2.34
C TYR A 73 -8.26 -0.82 3.61
N ASP A 74 -8.59 -1.67 4.60
CA ASP A 74 -9.17 -1.23 5.87
C ASP A 74 -8.26 -0.24 6.61
N LYS A 75 -6.96 -0.53 6.64
CA LYS A 75 -5.95 0.36 7.28
C LYS A 75 -5.64 1.60 6.45
N ALA A 76 -5.69 1.48 5.12
CA ALA A 76 -5.53 2.63 4.24
C ALA A 76 -6.63 3.66 4.51
N VAL A 77 -7.88 3.20 4.58
CA VAL A 77 -9.05 4.04 4.86
C VAL A 77 -8.96 4.67 6.26
N GLU A 78 -8.59 3.89 7.28
CA GLU A 78 -8.39 4.41 8.64
C GLU A 78 -7.33 5.53 8.68
N GLN A 79 -6.19 5.33 8.01
CA GLN A 79 -5.15 6.36 7.91
C GLN A 79 -5.61 7.60 7.15
N PHE A 80 -6.36 7.45 6.06
CA PHE A 80 -6.90 8.59 5.31
C PHE A 80 -7.94 9.39 6.13
N ILE A 81 -8.74 8.72 6.96
CA ILE A 81 -9.71 9.36 7.86
C ILE A 81 -9.01 10.12 9.00
N ASP A 82 -8.00 9.51 9.62
CA ASP A 82 -7.19 10.16 10.66
C ASP A 82 -6.52 11.44 10.13
N VAL A 83 -6.05 11.43 8.88
CA VAL A 83 -5.49 12.61 8.24
C VAL A 83 -6.53 13.68 8.00
N ALA A 84 -7.68 13.30 7.44
CA ALA A 84 -8.75 14.24 7.12
C ALA A 84 -9.27 14.93 8.39
N THR A 85 -9.41 14.18 9.50
CA THR A 85 -9.80 14.74 10.80
C THR A 85 -8.71 15.64 11.39
N LEU A 86 -7.43 15.27 11.30
CA LEU A 86 -6.31 16.11 11.73
C LEU A 86 -6.25 17.43 10.92
N LEU A 87 -6.47 17.37 9.61
CA LEU A 87 -6.47 18.54 8.73
C LEU A 87 -7.71 19.42 8.89
N ASP A 88 -8.88 18.86 9.20
CA ASP A 88 -10.08 19.65 9.51
C ASP A 88 -9.86 20.51 10.77
N VAL A 89 -9.03 20.03 11.71
CA VAL A 89 -8.59 20.80 12.88
C VAL A 89 -7.52 21.85 12.53
N ILE A 90 -6.65 21.60 11.55
CA ILE A 90 -5.43 22.40 11.31
C ILE A 90 -5.55 23.40 10.15
N SER A 91 -6.14 23.05 9.00
CA SER A 91 -6.35 23.97 7.86
C SER A 91 -7.08 23.31 6.67
N ARG A 92 -8.24 23.89 6.32
CA ARG A 92 -9.12 23.48 5.18
C ARG A 92 -8.54 23.49 3.75
N PRO A 93 -7.49 24.25 3.37
CA PRO A 93 -7.06 24.31 1.96
C PRO A 93 -6.46 23.03 1.40
N PHE A 94 -6.04 22.07 2.23
CA PHE A 94 -5.40 20.82 1.76
C PHE A 94 -6.35 19.62 1.71
N LEU A 95 -7.59 19.80 2.18
CA LEU A 95 -8.62 18.76 2.22
C LEU A 95 -8.93 18.24 0.80
N TYR A 96 -8.91 19.13 -0.21
CA TYR A 96 -9.21 18.77 -1.60
C TYR A 96 -8.15 17.84 -2.20
N GLU A 97 -6.86 18.07 -1.91
CA GLU A 97 -5.74 17.28 -2.45
C GLU A 97 -5.81 15.84 -1.93
N ILE A 98 -6.18 15.69 -0.66
CA ILE A 98 -6.37 14.39 -0.02
C ILE A 98 -7.63 13.69 -0.52
N TYR A 99 -8.76 14.39 -0.66
CA TYR A 99 -9.94 13.81 -1.28
C TYR A 99 -9.71 13.40 -2.74
N LEU A 100 -8.87 14.11 -3.47
CA LEU A 100 -8.49 13.75 -4.84
C LEU A 100 -7.68 12.45 -4.85
N ILE A 101 -6.67 12.35 -3.96
CA ILE A 101 -5.84 11.15 -3.80
C ILE A 101 -6.70 9.95 -3.36
N ILE A 102 -7.58 10.12 -2.37
CA ILE A 102 -8.53 9.10 -1.90
C ILE A 102 -9.48 8.68 -3.02
N GLY A 103 -10.01 9.64 -3.79
CA GLY A 103 -10.87 9.39 -4.93
C GLY A 103 -10.16 8.55 -6.00
N GLU A 104 -8.93 8.91 -6.35
CA GLU A 104 -8.10 8.17 -7.30
C GLU A 104 -7.69 6.78 -6.80
N THR A 105 -7.49 6.61 -5.48
CA THR A 105 -7.21 5.28 -4.90
C THR A 105 -8.44 4.39 -4.83
N LEU A 106 -9.63 4.93 -4.49
CA LEU A 106 -10.86 4.14 -4.40
C LEU A 106 -11.49 3.81 -5.76
N LEU A 107 -11.17 4.54 -6.83
CA LEU A 107 -11.72 4.35 -8.18
C LEU A 107 -10.88 3.45 -9.09
N LYS A 108 -9.73 2.95 -8.64
CA LYS A 108 -8.90 1.96 -9.36
C LYS A 108 -9.22 0.55 -8.93
#